data_AF-A0A1S2LHU9-F1
#
_entry.id   AF-A0A1S2LHU9-F1
#
_cell.length_a   1.000
_cell.length_b   1.000
_cell.length_c   1.000
_cell.angle_alpha   90.00
_cell.angle_beta   90.00
_cell.angle_gamma   90.00
#
_symmetry.space_group_name_H-M   'P 1'
#
loop_
_entity.id
_entity.type
_entity.pdbx_description
1 polymer ?
#
loop_
_entity_poly.entity_id
_entity_poly.type
_entity_poly.pdbx_seq_one_letter_code
_entity_poly.pdbx_strand_id
1 'polypeptide(L)'
;MSDCFPEKCIANPQSCCQVMVENITQLVPPALKDDDHPVTHTKILRVDIEKVCPEKVVICGVVHKTITYTAVMSDGTLVKNFEKKDEIPFQCFIDREDANEDDPFEIVGAEVLCDVFACPDNIGTNYGHKVFWKFKEKEILKICIRKRPGNDGDGCTRTIGFYKNHEDVTTALITQASGTIFLGDVGGAKTKEVTTFLEALNFFNFQGDASNGINRLYAQLLAAKLNIVSGASDDAVEDVIDDADQFLANHDETDWAALTTAQKQQVNSWKDLLDFYNNGIIGPGHCS
;
A
#
# COMPACT_ATOMS: atom_id res chain seq x y z
N MET A 1 -7.45 25.42 31.70
CA MET A 1 -7.40 25.70 30.25
C MET A 1 -6.94 24.41 29.62
N SER A 2 -7.82 23.82 28.79
CA SER A 2 -7.62 22.50 28.23
C SER A 2 -6.72 22.62 27.00
N ASP A 3 -5.54 22.01 27.05
CA ASP A 3 -4.77 21.74 25.84
C ASP A 3 -5.32 20.45 25.23
N CYS A 4 -6.37 20.62 24.42
CA CYS A 4 -6.75 19.65 23.43
C CYS A 4 -5.81 19.88 22.25
N PHE A 5 -4.72 19.11 22.18
CA PHE A 5 -4.02 18.94 20.91
C PHE A 5 -5.02 18.26 19.97
N PRO A 6 -5.32 18.85 18.80
CA PRO A 6 -6.13 18.14 17.83
C PRO A 6 -5.28 16.95 17.36
N GLU A 7 -5.71 15.73 17.70
CA GLU A 7 -5.36 14.56 16.91
C GLU A 7 -5.66 14.93 15.46
N LYS A 8 -4.59 15.13 14.71
CA LYS A 8 -4.62 15.51 13.32
C LYS A 8 -5.34 14.35 12.63
N CYS A 9 -6.63 14.52 12.34
CA CYS A 9 -7.31 13.64 11.40
C CYS A 9 -6.44 13.64 10.15
N ILE A 10 -5.70 12.56 9.88
CA ILE A 10 -4.97 12.44 8.63
C ILE A 10 -6.05 12.22 7.57
N ALA A 11 -6.58 13.33 7.07
CA ALA A 11 -7.50 13.33 5.95
C ALA A 11 -6.80 12.56 4.84
N ASN A 12 -7.34 11.40 4.42
CA ASN A 12 -6.78 10.57 3.37
C ASN A 12 -6.76 11.34 2.04
N PRO A 13 -5.68 12.07 1.73
CA PRO A 13 -5.70 13.05 0.69
C PRO A 13 -5.37 12.37 -0.63
N GLN A 14 -6.04 12.81 -1.68
CA GLN A 14 -5.59 12.51 -3.03
C GLN A 14 -4.29 13.30 -3.29
N SER A 15 -3.22 12.59 -3.62
CA SER A 15 -1.93 13.16 -4.01
C SER A 15 -1.65 12.82 -5.46
N CYS A 16 -1.00 13.72 -6.21
CA CYS A 16 -0.74 13.49 -7.63
C CYS A 16 0.70 13.81 -8.01
N CYS A 17 1.26 13.07 -8.95
CA CYS A 17 2.44 13.48 -9.70
C CYS A 17 2.02 14.11 -11.04
N GLN A 18 2.84 15.02 -11.54
CA GLN A 18 2.77 15.51 -12.91
C GLN A 18 4.11 15.29 -13.58
N VAL A 19 4.10 14.66 -14.75
CA VAL A 19 5.32 14.38 -15.52
C VAL A 19 5.14 14.88 -16.94
N MET A 20 6.19 15.50 -17.46
CA MET A 20 6.24 15.96 -18.83
C MET A 20 7.01 14.95 -19.68
N VAL A 21 6.37 14.44 -20.72
CA VAL A 21 6.93 13.42 -21.60
C VAL A 21 7.08 14.03 -23.00
N GLU A 22 8.25 13.86 -23.62
CA GLU A 22 8.55 14.31 -24.97
C GLU A 22 9.05 13.13 -25.80
N ASN A 23 8.51 12.98 -27.01
CA ASN A 23 8.85 11.86 -27.89
C ASN A 23 8.83 12.26 -29.37
N ILE A 24 9.55 11.48 -30.17
CA ILE A 24 9.63 11.61 -31.63
C ILE A 24 9.38 10.25 -32.26
N THR A 25 8.26 10.12 -32.98
CA THR A 25 7.97 8.89 -33.73
C THR A 25 8.43 9.04 -35.18
N GLN A 26 9.16 8.06 -35.67
CA GLN A 26 9.51 7.99 -37.10
C GLN A 26 8.31 7.47 -37.91
N LEU A 27 7.94 8.21 -38.95
CA LEU A 27 6.88 7.85 -39.89
C LEU A 27 7.50 7.11 -41.06
N VAL A 28 7.49 5.78 -40.99
CA VAL A 28 7.92 4.88 -42.07
C VAL A 28 6.79 3.90 -42.35
N PRO A 29 6.16 3.97 -43.54
CA PRO A 29 6.31 4.98 -44.60
C PRO A 29 5.96 6.43 -44.14
N PRO A 30 6.45 7.48 -44.83
CA PRO A 30 6.21 8.86 -44.40
C PRO A 30 4.78 9.31 -44.66
N ALA A 31 4.31 10.28 -43.86
CA ALA A 31 2.98 10.84 -43.99
C ALA A 31 2.92 11.88 -45.09
N LEU A 32 1.91 11.81 -45.95
CA LEU A 32 1.61 12.83 -46.95
C LEU A 32 1.39 14.19 -46.26
N LYS A 33 2.04 15.23 -46.76
CA LYS A 33 1.77 16.61 -46.34
C LYS A 33 0.67 17.19 -47.22
N ASP A 34 -0.57 17.08 -46.76
CA ASP A 34 -1.76 17.57 -47.43
C ASP A 34 -2.81 18.04 -46.40
N ASP A 35 -3.50 19.14 -46.70
CA ASP A 35 -4.49 19.75 -45.80
C ASP A 35 -5.79 18.91 -45.76
N ASP A 36 -6.09 18.17 -46.84
CA ASP A 36 -7.27 17.29 -46.92
C ASP A 36 -7.08 15.94 -46.17
N HIS A 37 -5.85 15.64 -45.75
CA HIS A 37 -5.48 14.36 -45.14
C HIS A 37 -4.60 14.57 -43.89
N PRO A 38 -5.12 15.20 -42.82
CA PRO A 38 -4.33 15.53 -41.65
C PRO A 38 -3.82 14.29 -40.93
N VAL A 39 -2.63 14.43 -40.33
CA VAL A 39 -2.11 13.44 -39.39
C VAL A 39 -2.88 13.58 -38.07
N THR A 40 -3.56 12.52 -37.65
CA THR A 40 -4.29 12.45 -36.38
C THR A 40 -3.63 11.47 -35.43
N HIS A 41 -3.94 11.56 -34.15
CA HIS A 41 -3.39 10.64 -33.16
C HIS A 41 -4.39 10.38 -32.03
N THR A 42 -4.28 9.20 -31.44
CA THR A 42 -5.00 8.80 -30.22
C THR A 42 -4.01 8.23 -29.22
N LYS A 43 -4.31 8.42 -27.93
CA LYS A 43 -3.45 8.03 -26.82
C LYS A 43 -4.26 7.29 -25.77
N ILE A 44 -3.66 6.23 -25.23
CA ILE A 44 -4.20 5.46 -24.11
C ILE A 44 -3.10 5.39 -23.07
N LEU A 45 -3.39 5.91 -21.88
CA LEU A 45 -2.48 5.87 -20.75
C LEU A 45 -2.69 4.59 -19.96
N ARG A 46 -1.62 3.84 -19.70
CA ARG A 46 -1.59 2.73 -18.74
C ARG A 46 -0.59 3.04 -17.64
N VAL A 47 -0.99 2.80 -16.40
CA VAL A 47 -0.21 3.13 -15.21
C VAL A 47 -0.36 2.03 -14.17
N ASP A 48 0.68 1.85 -13.39
CA ASP A 48 0.70 0.95 -12.25
C ASP A 48 1.54 1.54 -11.11
N ILE A 49 1.28 1.07 -9.89
CA ILE A 49 2.14 1.34 -8.74
C ILE A 49 3.28 0.33 -8.79
N GLU A 50 4.49 0.82 -9.03
CA GLU A 50 5.68 -0.02 -9.17
C GLU A 50 6.20 -0.51 -7.82
N LYS A 51 6.27 0.39 -6.84
CA LYS A 51 6.69 0.09 -5.46
C LYS A 51 6.23 1.18 -4.52
N VAL A 52 5.95 0.80 -3.28
CA VAL A 52 5.77 1.72 -2.15
C VAL A 52 6.98 1.58 -1.24
N CYS A 53 7.65 2.71 -1.00
CA CYS A 53 8.77 2.85 -0.09
C CYS A 53 8.38 3.80 1.04
N PRO A 54 9.12 3.83 2.16
CA PRO A 54 8.99 4.89 3.15
C PRO A 54 9.01 6.27 2.48
N GLU A 55 7.99 7.06 2.75
CA GLU A 55 7.78 8.43 2.27
C GLU A 55 7.51 8.59 0.75
N LYS A 56 7.49 7.50 -0.04
CA LYS A 56 7.46 7.56 -1.51
C LYS A 56 6.59 6.47 -2.12
N VAL A 57 5.74 6.86 -3.07
CA VAL A 57 5.03 5.92 -3.95
C VAL A 57 5.58 6.06 -5.37
N VAL A 58 6.18 4.99 -5.89
CA VAL A 58 6.76 4.93 -7.24
C VAL A 58 5.71 4.45 -8.22
N ILE A 59 5.50 5.21 -9.29
CA ILE A 59 4.54 4.93 -10.35
C ILE A 59 5.30 4.72 -11.65
N CYS A 60 4.97 3.64 -12.35
CA CYS A 60 5.41 3.40 -13.72
C CYS A 60 4.20 3.44 -14.67
N GLY A 61 4.46 3.75 -15.94
CA GLY A 61 3.40 3.76 -16.93
C GLY A 61 3.91 3.83 -18.36
N VAL A 62 2.98 3.63 -19.29
CA VAL A 62 3.21 3.68 -20.73
C VAL A 62 2.09 4.45 -21.39
N VAL A 63 2.45 5.41 -22.24
CA VAL A 63 1.52 6.03 -23.19
C VAL A 63 1.52 5.18 -24.45
N HIS A 64 0.43 4.45 -24.70
CA HIS A 64 0.21 3.77 -25.98
C HIS A 64 -0.39 4.75 -26.96
N LYS A 65 0.29 4.97 -28.08
CA LYS A 65 -0.13 5.92 -29.10
C LYS A 65 -0.41 5.23 -30.42
N THR A 66 -1.45 5.69 -31.11
CA THR A 66 -1.73 5.35 -32.49
C THR A 66 -1.81 6.63 -33.32
N ILE A 67 -0.90 6.79 -34.28
CA ILE A 67 -0.90 7.90 -35.25
C ILE A 67 -1.54 7.39 -36.54
N THR A 68 -2.53 8.11 -37.06
CA THR A 68 -3.22 7.77 -38.30
C THR A 68 -2.95 8.82 -39.36
N TYR A 69 -2.55 8.39 -40.56
CA TYR A 69 -2.22 9.31 -41.67
C TYR A 69 -2.35 8.64 -43.04
N THR A 70 -2.24 9.44 -44.10
CA THR A 70 -2.08 8.91 -45.47
C THR A 70 -0.60 8.64 -45.73
N ALA A 71 -0.23 7.38 -45.90
CA ALA A 71 1.14 6.95 -46.13
C ALA A 71 1.52 7.02 -47.62
N VAL A 72 2.74 7.49 -47.92
CA VAL A 72 3.34 7.41 -49.26
C VAL A 72 4.27 6.20 -49.32
N MET A 73 3.85 5.15 -50.02
CA MET A 73 4.57 3.89 -50.14
C MET A 73 5.82 4.00 -51.04
N SER A 74 6.65 2.96 -51.06
CA SER A 74 7.89 2.89 -51.85
C SER A 74 7.69 2.80 -53.36
N ASP A 75 6.45 2.69 -53.84
CA ASP A 75 6.05 2.72 -55.24
C ASP A 75 5.31 4.02 -55.60
N GLY A 76 5.20 4.98 -54.66
CA GLY A 76 4.42 6.20 -54.80
C GLY A 76 2.92 6.04 -54.52
N THR A 77 2.44 4.84 -54.22
CA THR A 77 1.03 4.60 -53.88
C THR A 77 0.66 5.29 -52.56
N LEU A 78 -0.54 5.89 -52.52
CA LEU A 78 -1.10 6.52 -51.33
C LEU A 78 -2.01 5.55 -50.60
N VAL A 79 -1.70 5.24 -49.34
CA VAL A 79 -2.51 4.39 -48.47
C VAL A 79 -3.14 5.25 -47.39
N LYS A 80 -4.47 5.41 -47.43
CA LYS A 80 -5.21 6.17 -46.42
C LYS A 80 -5.36 5.36 -45.13
N ASN A 81 -5.54 6.06 -44.00
CA ASN A 81 -5.75 5.47 -42.68
C ASN A 81 -4.65 4.49 -42.26
N PHE A 82 -3.40 4.77 -42.67
CA PHE A 82 -2.25 4.00 -42.22
C PHE A 82 -2.01 4.31 -40.73
N GLU A 83 -1.90 3.26 -39.91
CA GLU A 83 -1.69 3.37 -38.48
C GLU A 83 -0.23 3.09 -38.12
N LYS A 84 0.38 4.00 -37.35
CA LYS A 84 1.67 3.80 -36.69
C LYS A 84 1.48 3.79 -35.19
N LYS A 85 1.78 2.65 -34.56
CA LYS A 85 1.78 2.51 -33.11
C LYS A 85 3.15 2.85 -32.52
N ASP A 86 3.14 3.46 -31.35
CA ASP A 86 4.34 3.81 -30.58
C ASP A 86 4.03 3.75 -29.08
N GLU A 87 5.06 3.53 -28.26
CA GLU A 87 4.93 3.39 -26.81
C GLU A 87 5.97 4.24 -26.11
N ILE A 88 5.51 5.02 -25.13
CA ILE A 88 6.37 5.99 -24.44
C ILE A 88 6.32 5.67 -22.94
N PRO A 89 7.34 4.99 -22.40
CA PRO A 89 7.39 4.70 -20.97
C PRO A 89 7.70 5.97 -20.19
N PHE A 90 7.18 6.05 -18.98
CA PHE A 90 7.51 7.09 -18.02
C PHE A 90 7.49 6.54 -16.60
N GLN A 91 8.11 7.31 -15.71
CA GLN A 91 8.10 7.04 -14.28
C GLN A 91 7.90 8.36 -13.53
N CYS A 92 7.18 8.31 -12.42
CA CYS A 92 7.11 9.42 -11.47
C CYS A 92 7.09 8.86 -10.05
N PHE A 93 7.33 9.72 -9.06
CA PHE A 93 7.08 9.37 -7.67
C PHE A 93 6.18 10.44 -7.03
N ILE A 94 5.47 10.04 -5.99
CA ILE A 94 4.62 10.91 -5.18
C ILE A 94 5.15 10.86 -3.75
N ASP A 95 5.37 12.05 -3.19
CA ASP A 95 5.77 12.21 -1.79
C ASP A 95 4.57 11.95 -0.88
N ARG A 96 4.73 11.02 0.05
CA ARG A 96 3.71 10.58 0.99
C ARG A 96 4.36 10.26 2.32
N GLU A 97 4.42 11.24 3.23
CA GLU A 97 4.97 11.06 4.59
C GLU A 97 4.31 9.92 5.38
N ASP A 98 3.09 9.54 4.99
CA ASP A 98 2.32 8.44 5.57
C ASP A 98 2.45 7.11 4.79
N ALA A 99 3.34 7.01 3.81
CA ALA A 99 3.68 5.77 3.13
C ALA A 99 4.82 5.05 3.86
N ASN A 100 4.59 3.77 4.16
CA ASN A 100 5.56 2.79 4.59
C ASN A 100 5.68 1.69 3.52
N GLU A 101 6.70 0.84 3.65
CA GLU A 101 6.88 -0.27 2.73
C GLU A 101 5.61 -1.13 2.65
N ASP A 102 5.19 -1.41 1.41
CA ASP A 102 4.03 -2.23 1.05
C ASP A 102 2.64 -1.72 1.49
N ASP A 103 2.53 -0.45 1.90
CA ASP A 103 1.25 0.20 2.16
C ASP A 103 0.29 0.11 0.95
N PRO A 104 -1.01 -0.12 1.17
CA PRO A 104 -1.96 -0.22 0.06
C PRO A 104 -2.29 1.17 -0.49
N PHE A 105 -1.89 1.41 -1.73
CA PHE A 105 -2.28 2.59 -2.51
C PHE A 105 -3.10 2.18 -3.72
N GLU A 106 -3.94 3.10 -4.19
CA GLU A 106 -4.68 2.92 -5.44
C GLU A 106 -4.54 4.15 -6.33
N ILE A 107 -4.56 3.91 -7.64
CA ILE A 107 -4.62 4.96 -8.65
C ILE A 107 -6.08 5.41 -8.76
N VAL A 108 -6.34 6.66 -8.36
CA VAL A 108 -7.69 7.27 -8.41
C VAL A 108 -7.88 8.16 -9.63
N GLY A 109 -6.80 8.45 -10.37
CA GLY A 109 -6.87 9.19 -11.61
C GLY A 109 -5.59 9.06 -12.42
N ALA A 110 -5.73 8.89 -13.73
CA ALA A 110 -4.62 8.87 -14.67
C ALA A 110 -5.09 9.45 -16.00
N GLU A 111 -4.56 10.60 -16.37
CA GLU A 111 -4.97 11.31 -17.58
C GLU A 111 -3.80 12.01 -18.27
N VAL A 112 -3.93 12.15 -19.60
CA VAL A 112 -3.16 13.13 -20.36
C VAL A 112 -3.81 14.49 -20.09
N LEU A 113 -3.18 15.32 -19.27
CA LEU A 113 -3.74 16.59 -18.83
C LEU A 113 -3.80 17.59 -19.99
N CYS A 114 -2.74 17.65 -20.80
CA CYS A 114 -2.73 18.40 -22.04
C CYS A 114 -1.60 17.97 -22.98
N ASP A 115 -1.82 18.20 -24.27
CA ASP A 115 -0.75 18.24 -25.28
C ASP A 115 -0.12 19.64 -25.27
N VAL A 116 1.17 19.73 -24.96
CA VAL A 116 1.95 20.96 -25.11
C VAL A 116 2.16 21.25 -26.59
N PHE A 117 2.47 20.21 -27.37
CA PHE A 117 2.41 20.22 -28.83
C PHE A 117 2.30 18.79 -29.36
N ALA A 118 1.71 18.65 -30.54
CA ALA A 118 1.66 17.39 -31.29
C ALA A 118 1.61 17.72 -32.79
N CYS A 119 2.76 17.64 -33.46
CA CYS A 119 2.88 18.09 -34.85
C CYS A 119 3.73 17.16 -35.72
N PRO A 120 3.31 16.93 -36.98
CA PRO A 120 4.19 16.38 -38.00
C PRO A 120 5.38 17.32 -38.23
N ASP A 121 6.56 16.73 -38.40
CA ASP A 121 7.82 17.44 -38.53
C ASP A 121 8.73 16.74 -39.55
N ASN A 122 9.90 17.33 -39.82
CA ASN A 122 10.89 16.86 -40.76
C ASN A 122 10.30 16.69 -42.17
N ILE A 123 9.98 17.83 -42.80
CA ILE A 123 9.38 17.88 -44.14
C ILE A 123 10.42 17.45 -45.18
N GLY A 124 10.00 16.59 -46.13
CA GLY A 124 10.81 16.20 -47.27
C GLY A 124 9.96 15.86 -48.50
N THR A 125 10.57 15.18 -49.47
CA THR A 125 9.89 14.71 -50.69
C THR A 125 10.05 13.19 -50.79
N ASN A 126 8.98 12.48 -51.14
CA ASN A 126 8.98 11.05 -51.42
C ASN A 126 8.15 10.77 -52.68
N TYR A 127 8.77 10.19 -53.72
CA TYR A 127 8.12 9.91 -55.03
C TYR A 127 7.32 11.09 -55.61
N GLY A 128 7.84 12.31 -55.48
CA GLY A 128 7.19 13.54 -55.97
C GLY A 128 6.15 14.16 -55.02
N HIS A 129 5.80 13.47 -53.93
CA HIS A 129 4.92 14.01 -52.89
C HIS A 129 5.72 14.72 -51.79
N LYS A 130 5.19 15.84 -51.26
CA LYS A 130 5.69 16.41 -50.01
C LYS A 130 5.22 15.57 -48.85
N VAL A 131 6.11 15.27 -47.91
CA VAL A 131 5.83 14.36 -46.80
C VAL A 131 6.43 14.83 -45.48
N PHE A 132 5.90 14.33 -44.37
CA PHE A 132 6.48 14.40 -43.03
C PHE A 132 7.12 13.06 -42.66
N TRP A 133 8.34 13.10 -42.15
CA TRP A 133 9.09 11.90 -41.75
C TRP A 133 9.03 11.63 -40.24
N LYS A 134 8.59 12.62 -39.46
CA LYS A 134 8.55 12.54 -38.00
C LYS A 134 7.23 13.08 -37.49
N PHE A 135 6.83 12.60 -36.32
CA PHE A 135 5.79 13.19 -35.51
C PHE A 135 6.40 13.56 -34.15
N LYS A 136 6.44 14.85 -33.84
CA LYS A 136 7.01 15.38 -32.60
C LYS A 136 5.88 15.70 -31.63
N GLU A 137 6.01 15.25 -30.40
CA GLU A 137 4.99 15.51 -29.37
C GLU A 137 5.59 15.77 -28.00
N LYS A 138 4.81 16.49 -27.20
CA LYS A 138 5.10 16.74 -25.80
C LYS A 138 3.80 16.89 -25.04
N GLU A 139 3.68 16.20 -23.92
CA GLU A 139 2.45 16.13 -23.13
C GLU A 139 2.75 16.18 -21.63
N ILE A 140 1.75 16.62 -20.87
CA ILE A 140 1.77 16.59 -19.41
C ILE A 140 0.81 15.49 -18.96
N LEU A 141 1.33 14.50 -18.25
CA LEU A 141 0.55 13.44 -17.64
C LEU A 141 0.28 13.80 -16.18
N LYS A 142 -0.93 13.51 -15.69
CA LYS A 142 -1.30 13.64 -14.28
C LYS A 142 -1.78 12.30 -13.76
N ILE A 143 -1.08 11.80 -12.74
CA ILE A 143 -1.42 10.54 -12.08
C ILE A 143 -1.67 10.86 -10.62
N CYS A 144 -2.82 10.42 -10.12
CA CYS A 144 -3.26 10.65 -8.76
C CYS A 144 -3.46 9.33 -8.04
N ILE A 145 -2.97 9.28 -6.81
CA ILE A 145 -3.13 8.15 -5.90
C ILE A 145 -3.90 8.57 -4.66
N ARG A 146 -4.46 7.55 -3.99
CA ARG A 146 -4.99 7.65 -2.64
C ARG A 146 -4.51 6.43 -1.85
N LYS A 147 -4.26 6.61 -0.55
CA LYS A 147 -3.99 5.46 0.33
C LYS A 147 -5.31 4.75 0.54
N ARG A 148 -5.37 3.44 0.33
CA ARG A 148 -6.59 2.70 0.68
C ARG A 148 -6.68 2.65 2.21
N PRO A 149 -7.87 2.88 2.82
CA PRO A 149 -8.09 2.30 4.13
C PRO A 149 -7.86 0.79 3.99
N GLY A 150 -7.16 0.17 4.95
CA GLY A 150 -7.02 -1.30 4.98
C GLY A 150 -8.40 -1.92 4.75
N ASN A 151 -8.49 -2.92 3.87
CA ASN A 151 -9.75 -3.35 3.26
C ASN A 151 -10.86 -3.52 4.31
N ASP A 152 -12.10 -3.16 3.94
CA ASP A 152 -13.32 -3.39 4.73
C ASP A 152 -13.65 -4.90 4.97
N GLY A 153 -12.66 -5.80 4.80
CA GLY A 153 -12.69 -7.22 5.16
C GLY A 153 -11.50 -7.69 6.01
N ASP A 154 -10.45 -6.87 6.18
CA ASP A 154 -9.24 -7.20 6.96
C ASP A 154 -9.26 -6.53 8.35
N GLY A 155 -10.37 -5.88 8.71
CA GLY A 155 -10.56 -5.17 9.98
C GLY A 155 -9.54 -4.05 10.24
N CYS A 156 -9.34 -3.71 11.51
CA CYS A 156 -8.34 -2.74 11.96
C CYS A 156 -7.94 -3.05 13.40
N THR A 157 -6.75 -2.64 13.81
CA THR A 157 -6.23 -2.88 15.16
C THR A 157 -6.54 -1.72 16.10
N ARG A 158 -6.60 -2.04 17.39
CA ARG A 158 -6.75 -1.13 18.52
C ARG A 158 -5.66 -1.41 19.54
N THR A 159 -5.17 -0.35 20.17
CA THR A 159 -4.13 -0.46 21.20
C THR A 159 -4.62 -1.14 22.47
N ILE A 160 -3.66 -1.59 23.30
CA ILE A 160 -3.92 -2.00 24.70
C ILE A 160 -4.73 -0.93 25.46
N GLY A 161 -4.42 0.35 25.25
CA GLY A 161 -5.10 1.47 25.91
C GLY A 161 -6.59 1.53 25.59
N PHE A 162 -6.99 1.16 24.37
CA PHE A 162 -8.41 1.05 24.02
C PHE A 162 -9.09 -0.04 24.85
N TYR A 163 -8.57 -1.28 24.82
CA TYR A 163 -9.18 -2.41 25.53
C TYR A 163 -9.26 -2.18 27.03
N LYS A 164 -8.24 -1.56 27.65
CA LYS A 164 -8.26 -1.19 29.07
C LYS A 164 -9.41 -0.27 29.48
N ASN A 165 -9.88 0.57 28.56
CA ASN A 165 -10.87 1.62 28.85
C ASN A 165 -12.27 1.31 28.29
N HIS A 166 -12.43 0.17 27.61
CA HIS A 166 -13.70 -0.26 27.01
C HIS A 166 -14.04 -1.68 27.49
N GLU A 167 -14.52 -1.77 28.74
CA GLU A 167 -14.89 -3.03 29.40
C GLU A 167 -15.97 -3.79 28.63
N ASP A 168 -16.97 -3.07 28.13
CA ASP A 168 -18.08 -3.60 27.34
C ASP A 168 -17.58 -4.28 26.06
N VAL A 169 -16.70 -3.60 25.31
CA VAL A 169 -16.11 -4.14 24.08
C VAL A 169 -15.23 -5.35 24.38
N THR A 170 -14.35 -5.25 25.37
CA THR A 170 -13.43 -6.34 25.73
C THR A 170 -14.18 -7.58 26.19
N THR A 171 -15.22 -7.41 27.02
CA THR A 171 -16.07 -8.52 27.48
C THR A 171 -16.83 -9.18 26.34
N ALA A 172 -17.36 -8.38 25.40
CA ALA A 172 -18.04 -8.90 24.22
C ALA A 172 -17.09 -9.73 23.34
N LEU A 173 -15.86 -9.28 23.13
CA LEU A 173 -14.87 -10.02 22.34
C LEU A 173 -14.40 -11.30 23.02
N ILE A 174 -14.18 -11.30 24.34
CA ILE A 174 -13.90 -12.54 25.09
C ILE A 174 -15.05 -13.54 24.92
N THR A 175 -16.30 -13.06 24.99
CA THR A 175 -17.49 -13.89 24.76
C THR A 175 -17.53 -14.43 23.32
N GLN A 176 -17.20 -13.59 22.33
CA GLN A 176 -17.13 -13.96 20.92
C GLN A 176 -16.05 -15.02 20.66
N ALA A 177 -14.95 -15.00 21.41
CA ALA A 177 -13.92 -16.02 21.41
C ALA A 177 -14.32 -17.31 22.18
N SER A 178 -15.60 -17.65 22.20
CA SER A 178 -16.15 -18.78 22.96
C SER A 178 -15.97 -18.69 24.48
N GLY A 179 -15.79 -17.47 25.02
CA GLY A 179 -15.73 -17.20 26.46
C GLY A 179 -14.34 -17.22 27.09
N THR A 180 -13.30 -17.60 26.34
CA THR A 180 -11.92 -17.68 26.85
C THR A 180 -10.93 -17.30 25.76
N ILE A 181 -10.01 -16.37 26.08
CA ILE A 181 -8.77 -16.16 25.30
C ILE A 181 -7.64 -16.88 26.01
N PHE A 182 -6.94 -17.77 25.31
CA PHE A 182 -5.74 -18.44 25.83
C PHE A 182 -4.49 -17.62 25.53
N LEU A 183 -3.54 -17.55 26.46
CA LEU A 183 -2.19 -17.03 26.27
C LEU A 183 -1.21 -18.19 26.47
N GLY A 184 -0.86 -18.86 25.38
CA GLY A 184 -0.30 -20.21 25.36
C GLY A 184 -1.18 -21.20 24.59
N ASP A 185 -0.61 -22.33 24.13
CA ASP A 185 -1.37 -23.42 23.51
C ASP A 185 -2.43 -24.00 24.47
N VAL A 186 -3.59 -24.36 23.92
CA VAL A 186 -4.68 -24.98 24.70
C VAL A 186 -4.18 -26.29 25.33
N GLY A 187 -4.30 -26.39 26.66
CA GLY A 187 -3.83 -27.55 27.44
C GLY A 187 -2.36 -27.51 27.84
N GLY A 188 -1.61 -26.45 27.49
CA GLY A 188 -0.27 -26.20 27.99
C GLY A 188 -0.24 -26.02 29.51
N ALA A 189 0.82 -26.52 30.16
CA ALA A 189 0.93 -26.52 31.62
C ALA A 189 1.06 -25.11 32.22
N LYS A 190 1.50 -24.14 31.41
CA LYS A 190 1.73 -22.75 31.81
C LYS A 190 0.78 -21.74 31.13
N THR A 191 -0.05 -22.22 30.21
CA THR A 191 -1.05 -21.42 29.49
C THR A 191 -1.96 -20.68 30.46
N LYS A 192 -2.14 -19.38 30.23
CA LYS A 192 -3.10 -18.56 31.01
C LYS A 192 -4.42 -18.47 30.27
N GLU A 193 -5.50 -18.47 31.02
CA GLU A 193 -6.86 -18.26 30.50
C GLU A 193 -7.33 -16.86 30.88
N VAL A 194 -7.93 -16.15 29.93
CA VAL A 194 -8.55 -14.84 30.14
C VAL A 194 -10.03 -14.97 29.83
N THR A 195 -10.85 -14.96 30.88
CA THR A 195 -12.30 -15.18 30.81
C THR A 195 -13.12 -13.95 31.18
N THR A 196 -12.48 -12.99 31.87
CA THR A 196 -13.12 -11.76 32.33
C THR A 196 -12.33 -10.51 31.96
N PHE A 197 -13.01 -9.38 31.92
CA PHE A 197 -12.36 -8.08 31.75
C PHE A 197 -11.34 -7.78 32.86
N LEU A 198 -11.61 -8.18 34.12
CA LEU A 198 -10.68 -7.95 35.22
C LEU A 198 -9.36 -8.70 35.04
N GLU A 199 -9.42 -9.94 34.54
CA GLU A 199 -8.23 -10.71 34.18
C GLU A 199 -7.47 -10.05 33.02
N ALA A 200 -8.18 -9.62 31.97
CA ALA A 200 -7.58 -8.89 30.87
C ALA A 200 -6.87 -7.60 31.34
N LEU A 201 -7.52 -6.85 32.23
CA LEU A 201 -6.98 -5.62 32.82
C LEU A 201 -5.69 -5.88 33.62
N ASN A 202 -5.58 -7.02 34.32
CA ASN A 202 -4.38 -7.41 35.03
C ASN A 202 -3.19 -7.62 34.06
N PHE A 203 -3.41 -8.30 32.94
CA PHE A 203 -2.38 -8.47 31.90
C PHE A 203 -2.01 -7.12 31.25
N PHE A 204 -2.99 -6.28 30.91
CA PHE A 204 -2.74 -4.96 30.33
C PHE A 204 -2.08 -3.94 31.28
N ASN A 205 -2.03 -4.25 32.58
CA ASN A 205 -1.28 -3.47 33.57
C ASN A 205 0.10 -4.06 33.86
N PHE A 206 0.51 -5.10 33.13
CA PHE A 206 1.78 -5.80 33.35
C PHE A 206 1.93 -6.25 34.81
N GLN A 207 0.86 -6.78 35.41
CA GLN A 207 0.80 -7.10 36.84
C GLN A 207 2.00 -7.97 37.27
N GLY A 208 2.55 -7.67 38.46
CA GLY A 208 3.74 -8.31 39.00
C GLY A 208 4.98 -7.45 38.79
N ASP A 209 5.69 -7.68 37.69
CA ASP A 209 6.89 -6.93 37.32
C ASP A 209 6.80 -6.46 35.87
N ALA A 210 6.67 -5.14 35.67
CA ALA A 210 6.62 -4.52 34.35
C ALA A 210 7.95 -4.59 33.58
N SER A 211 9.04 -5.02 34.20
CA SER A 211 10.34 -5.28 33.55
C SER A 211 10.47 -6.72 33.04
N ASN A 212 9.53 -7.60 33.41
CA ASN A 212 9.50 -8.98 32.95
C ASN A 212 8.97 -9.04 31.49
N GLY A 213 9.77 -9.61 30.59
CA GLY A 213 9.43 -9.71 29.17
C GLY A 213 8.19 -10.56 28.90
N ILE A 214 7.94 -11.62 29.71
CA ILE A 214 6.75 -12.45 29.57
C ILE A 214 5.48 -11.67 29.95
N ASN A 215 5.52 -10.86 31.01
CA ASN A 215 4.38 -10.01 31.38
C ASN A 215 4.03 -9.02 30.25
N ARG A 216 5.05 -8.48 29.57
CA ARG A 216 4.84 -7.61 28.41
C ARG A 216 4.30 -8.37 27.20
N LEU A 217 4.82 -9.58 26.96
CA LEU A 217 4.34 -10.45 25.89
C LEU A 217 2.86 -10.81 26.10
N TYR A 218 2.45 -11.19 27.32
CA TYR A 218 1.04 -11.45 27.63
C TYR A 218 0.12 -10.28 27.27
N ALA A 219 0.51 -9.06 27.64
CA ALA A 219 -0.29 -7.87 27.36
C ALA A 219 -0.45 -7.63 25.84
N GLN A 220 0.65 -7.76 25.08
CA GLN A 220 0.64 -7.53 23.64
C GLN A 220 -0.08 -8.65 22.88
N LEU A 221 0.15 -9.91 23.28
CA LEU A 221 -0.51 -11.07 22.70
C LEU A 221 -2.03 -11.02 22.96
N LEU A 222 -2.46 -10.65 24.16
CA LEU A 222 -3.88 -10.50 24.47
C LEU A 222 -4.53 -9.43 23.58
N ALA A 223 -3.90 -8.26 23.42
CA ALA A 223 -4.43 -7.22 22.55
C ALA A 223 -4.47 -7.66 21.07
N ALA A 224 -3.46 -8.38 20.60
CA ALA A 224 -3.44 -8.90 19.23
C ALA A 224 -4.58 -9.89 18.99
N LYS A 225 -4.79 -10.84 19.90
CA LYS A 225 -5.89 -11.80 19.81
C LYS A 225 -7.26 -11.12 19.86
N LEU A 226 -7.43 -10.08 20.68
CA LEU A 226 -8.68 -9.29 20.69
C LEU A 226 -8.91 -8.55 19.36
N ASN A 227 -7.84 -8.00 18.75
CA ASN A 227 -7.92 -7.38 17.43
C ASN A 227 -8.41 -8.40 16.39
N ILE A 228 -7.85 -9.61 16.39
CA ILE A 228 -8.24 -10.69 15.47
C ILE A 228 -9.70 -11.10 15.67
N VAL A 229 -10.13 -11.29 16.93
CA VAL A 229 -11.53 -11.61 17.24
C VAL A 229 -12.47 -10.47 16.81
N SER A 230 -12.01 -9.22 16.86
CA SER A 230 -12.75 -8.05 16.38
C SER A 230 -12.80 -7.92 14.86
N GLY A 231 -12.08 -8.78 14.13
CA GLY A 231 -12.09 -8.88 12.68
C GLY A 231 -10.81 -8.38 11.98
N ALA A 232 -9.75 -8.04 12.72
CA ALA A 232 -8.46 -7.67 12.13
C ALA A 232 -7.76 -8.89 11.52
N SER A 233 -7.20 -8.75 10.32
CA SER A 233 -6.32 -9.77 9.70
C SER A 233 -5.06 -9.96 10.57
N ASP A 234 -4.64 -11.21 10.71
CA ASP A 234 -3.44 -11.66 11.42
C ASP A 234 -2.27 -11.98 10.50
N ASP A 235 -2.37 -11.80 9.18
CA ASP A 235 -1.34 -12.18 8.20
C ASP A 235 0.08 -11.67 8.58
N ALA A 236 0.17 -10.51 9.23
CA ALA A 236 1.44 -9.90 9.64
C ALA A 236 2.06 -10.50 10.92
N VAL A 237 1.28 -11.26 11.71
CA VAL A 237 1.66 -11.74 13.04
C VAL A 237 1.27 -13.20 13.34
N GLU A 238 0.64 -13.93 12.40
CA GLU A 238 0.21 -15.33 12.57
C GLU A 238 1.34 -16.21 13.14
N ASP A 239 2.48 -16.27 12.46
CA ASP A 239 3.65 -17.04 12.91
C ASP A 239 4.17 -16.59 14.30
N VAL A 240 4.09 -15.29 14.59
CA VAL A 240 4.56 -14.72 15.87
C VAL A 240 3.63 -15.11 17.01
N ILE A 241 2.33 -15.17 16.76
CA ILE A 241 1.32 -15.60 17.72
C ILE A 241 1.50 -17.10 18.02
N ASP A 242 1.64 -17.92 16.99
CA ASP A 242 1.85 -19.37 17.12
C ASP A 242 3.12 -19.70 17.91
N ASP A 243 4.24 -19.05 17.58
CA ASP A 243 5.51 -19.21 18.29
C ASP A 243 5.41 -18.77 19.77
N ALA A 244 4.74 -17.64 20.02
CA ALA A 244 4.54 -17.12 21.36
C ALA A 244 3.62 -18.03 22.20
N ASP A 245 2.55 -18.56 21.61
CA ASP A 245 1.65 -19.51 22.26
C ASP A 245 2.35 -20.83 22.60
N GLN A 246 3.13 -21.37 21.67
CA GLN A 246 3.93 -22.58 21.93
C GLN A 246 4.93 -22.36 23.07
N PHE A 247 5.56 -21.19 23.12
CA PHE A 247 6.47 -20.83 24.20
C PHE A 247 5.74 -20.71 25.55
N LEU A 248 4.62 -19.98 25.58
CA LEU A 248 3.84 -19.73 26.80
C LEU A 248 3.08 -20.97 27.30
N ALA A 249 2.92 -22.00 26.45
CA ALA A 249 2.43 -23.30 26.89
C ALA A 249 3.33 -23.97 27.94
N ASN A 250 4.63 -23.64 27.93
CA ASN A 250 5.66 -24.27 28.75
C ASN A 250 6.42 -23.30 29.67
N HIS A 251 6.23 -21.98 29.51
CA HIS A 251 6.90 -20.95 30.28
C HIS A 251 5.91 -19.88 30.75
N ASP A 252 6.08 -19.41 31.99
CA ASP A 252 5.31 -18.29 32.53
C ASP A 252 6.20 -17.20 33.13
N GLU A 253 5.58 -16.17 33.70
CA GLU A 253 6.26 -15.03 34.31
C GLU A 253 7.30 -15.42 35.37
N THR A 254 7.14 -16.57 36.04
CA THR A 254 8.05 -17.06 37.08
C THR A 254 9.35 -17.64 36.49
N ASP A 255 9.32 -18.08 35.24
CA ASP A 255 10.47 -18.66 34.54
C ASP A 255 11.42 -17.59 33.98
N TRP A 256 10.98 -16.33 33.86
CA TRP A 256 11.72 -15.24 33.21
C TRP A 256 13.17 -15.11 33.70
N ALA A 257 13.40 -15.19 35.01
CA ALA A 257 14.74 -15.07 35.57
C ALA A 257 15.68 -16.19 35.09
N ALA A 258 15.14 -17.42 34.96
CA ALA A 258 15.87 -18.62 34.58
C ALA A 258 16.06 -18.78 33.06
N LEU A 259 15.32 -18.03 32.23
CA LEU A 259 15.49 -18.07 30.78
C LEU A 259 16.90 -17.63 30.36
N THR A 260 17.40 -18.28 29.32
CA THR A 260 18.64 -17.90 28.64
C THR A 260 18.51 -16.53 27.99
N THR A 261 19.65 -15.89 27.72
CA THR A 261 19.67 -14.60 27.01
C THR A 261 19.00 -14.68 25.64
N ALA A 262 19.19 -15.79 24.91
CA ALA A 262 18.58 -16.00 23.60
C ALA A 262 17.04 -16.08 23.71
N GLN A 263 16.51 -16.83 24.68
CA GLN A 263 15.06 -16.90 24.92
C GLN A 263 14.49 -15.54 25.32
N LYS A 264 15.18 -14.78 26.19
CA LYS A 264 14.75 -13.42 26.57
C LYS A 264 14.70 -12.49 25.37
N GLN A 265 15.71 -12.56 24.49
CA GLN A 265 15.74 -11.79 23.25
C GLN A 265 14.59 -12.16 22.32
N GLN A 266 14.28 -13.47 22.19
CA GLN A 266 13.17 -13.95 21.39
C GLN A 266 11.82 -13.42 21.91
N VAL A 267 11.56 -13.54 23.23
CA VAL A 267 10.35 -13.01 23.88
C VAL A 267 10.20 -11.51 23.65
N ASN A 268 11.29 -10.74 23.77
CA ASN A 268 11.26 -9.30 23.51
C ASN A 268 10.95 -9.00 22.03
N SER A 269 11.49 -9.79 21.09
CA SER A 269 11.22 -9.63 19.65
C SER A 269 9.75 -9.87 19.31
N TRP A 270 9.14 -10.93 19.83
CA TRP A 270 7.70 -11.19 19.64
C TRP A 270 6.87 -10.07 20.26
N LYS A 271 7.23 -9.63 21.48
CA LYS A 271 6.58 -8.50 22.15
C LYS A 271 6.62 -7.24 21.29
N ASP A 272 7.76 -6.91 20.69
CA ASP A 272 7.94 -5.71 19.86
C ASP A 272 7.12 -5.78 18.57
N LEU A 273 7.08 -6.94 17.90
CA LEU A 273 6.27 -7.13 16.69
C LEU A 273 4.76 -7.03 16.98
N LEU A 274 4.29 -7.66 18.05
CA LEU A 274 2.89 -7.57 18.47
C LEU A 274 2.51 -6.14 18.89
N ASP A 275 3.43 -5.39 19.50
CA ASP A 275 3.23 -3.97 19.79
C ASP A 275 3.07 -3.17 18.49
N PHE A 276 3.92 -3.39 17.48
CA PHE A 276 3.75 -2.73 16.18
C PHE A 276 2.41 -3.06 15.52
N TYR A 277 1.97 -4.31 15.58
CA TYR A 277 0.67 -4.73 15.07
C TYR A 277 -0.49 -4.04 15.79
N ASN A 278 -0.48 -4.05 17.13
CA ASN A 278 -1.53 -3.44 17.96
C ASN A 278 -1.62 -1.92 17.81
N ASN A 279 -0.53 -1.26 17.42
CA ASN A 279 -0.51 0.17 17.11
C ASN A 279 -0.79 0.45 15.62
N GLY A 280 -1.10 -0.57 14.82
CA GLY A 280 -1.40 -0.45 13.39
C GLY A 280 -0.21 -0.02 12.53
N ILE A 281 1.01 -0.24 13.02
CA ILE A 281 2.26 0.03 12.29
C ILE A 281 2.52 -1.07 11.25
N ILE A 282 2.13 -2.31 11.56
CA ILE A 282 2.09 -3.46 10.64
C ILE A 282 0.69 -4.08 10.65
N GLY A 283 0.35 -4.85 9.62
CA GLY A 283 -0.97 -5.48 9.48
C GLY A 283 -2.03 -4.54 8.90
N PRO A 284 -3.32 -4.68 9.28
CA PRO A 284 -4.43 -3.99 8.60
C PRO A 284 -4.55 -2.49 8.92
N GLY A 285 -3.67 -1.95 9.76
CA GLY A 285 -3.69 -0.55 10.19
C GLY A 285 -4.60 -0.30 11.40
N HIS A 286 -4.52 0.91 11.96
CA HIS A 286 -5.22 1.27 13.19
C HIS A 286 -6.66 1.74 12.93
N CYS A 287 -7.60 1.41 13.81
CA CYS A 287 -8.97 1.91 13.74
C CYS A 287 -9.03 3.43 13.99
N SER A 288 -9.87 4.13 13.22
CA SER A 288 -10.19 5.56 13.48
C SER A 288 -11.21 5.76 14.59
#